data_AF-A0A0G2BLG1-F1
#
_entry.id   AF-A0A0G2BLG1-F1
#
_cell.length_a   1.000
_cell.length_b   1.000
_cell.length_c   1.000
_cell.angle_alpha   90.00
_cell.angle_beta   90.00
_cell.angle_gamma   90.00
#
_symmetry.space_group_name_H-M   'P 1'
#
loop_
_entity.id
_entity.type
_entity.pdbx_description
1 polymer ?
#
loop_
_entity_poly.entity_id
_entity_poly.type
_entity_poly.pdbx_seq_one_letter_code
_entity_poly.pdbx_strand_id
1 'polypeptide(L)'
;MLNAGFVFPVAALALGILTSAYFLIEWWRAHRRPRFLLLWAVALFLMYWFQVPTILTGPGKVITVTDFNLFFALTLPITFVALVLVYIGSLEVVGSRLKGRTRTWFLCWFLFAVIFFAYHFIMRKGVIETHTLPFVGNVAFYLPIRMLILFIFVRWLSGPTPKGAYGVLGAAAVIGEGVIGIFRNFLVLKTILVYPPQFWYVALTSSKAFFLLQTLSIILLALGFYLLYRMHQRLRS
;
A
#
# COMPACT_ATOMS: atom_id res chain seq x y z
N MET A 1 -4.01 -4.89 -30.64
CA MET A 1 -3.02 -5.07 -29.56
C MET A 1 -3.64 -4.61 -28.26
N LEU A 2 -3.69 -5.47 -27.23
CA LEU A 2 -4.17 -5.06 -25.90
C LEU A 2 -3.21 -4.02 -25.31
N ASN A 3 -3.73 -2.85 -24.93
CA ASN A 3 -2.91 -1.79 -24.34
C ASN A 3 -2.44 -2.24 -22.95
N ALA A 4 -1.13 -2.50 -22.80
CA ALA A 4 -0.53 -2.90 -21.54
C ALA A 4 -0.81 -1.90 -20.41
N GLY A 5 -0.96 -0.61 -20.73
CA GLY A 5 -1.35 0.45 -19.79
C GLY A 5 -2.79 0.36 -19.28
N PHE A 6 -3.61 -0.53 -19.85
CA PHE A 6 -4.97 -0.83 -19.40
C PHE A 6 -5.07 -2.19 -18.72
N VAL A 7 -4.46 -3.23 -19.32
CA VAL A 7 -4.57 -4.61 -18.81
C VAL A 7 -3.91 -4.77 -17.43
N PHE A 8 -2.72 -4.21 -17.21
CA PHE A 8 -2.02 -4.36 -15.94
C PHE A 8 -2.75 -3.68 -14.77
N PRO A 9 -3.25 -2.44 -14.90
CA PRO A 9 -4.11 -1.81 -13.90
C PRO A 9 -5.39 -2.59 -13.57
N VAL A 10 -6.09 -3.10 -14.59
CA VAL A 10 -7.33 -3.87 -14.39
C VAL A 10 -7.04 -5.17 -13.66
N ALA A 11 -6.01 -5.91 -14.07
CA ALA A 11 -5.61 -7.15 -13.42
C ALA A 11 -5.18 -6.90 -11.95
N ALA A 12 -4.42 -5.83 -11.72
CA ALA A 12 -4.02 -5.38 -10.38
C ALA A 12 -5.24 -5.07 -9.49
N LEU A 13 -6.19 -4.29 -10.00
CA LEU A 13 -7.41 -3.94 -9.28
C LEU A 13 -8.26 -5.18 -8.98
N ALA A 14 -8.47 -6.05 -9.97
CA ALA A 14 -9.23 -7.28 -9.82
C ALA A 14 -8.59 -8.21 -8.79
N LEU A 15 -7.27 -8.45 -8.89
CA LEU A 15 -6.53 -9.26 -7.91
C LEU A 15 -6.69 -8.69 -6.50
N GLY A 16 -6.59 -7.37 -6.36
CA GLY A 16 -6.77 -6.68 -5.10
C GLY A 16 -8.15 -6.88 -4.47
N ILE A 17 -9.21 -6.66 -5.25
CA ILE A 17 -10.60 -6.83 -4.82
C ILE A 17 -10.89 -8.29 -4.47
N LEU A 18 -10.47 -9.23 -5.31
CA LEU A 18 -10.69 -10.66 -5.08
C LEU A 18 -9.96 -11.15 -3.83
N THR A 19 -8.71 -10.72 -3.63
CA THR A 19 -7.93 -11.09 -2.44
C THR A 19 -8.51 -10.47 -1.17
N SER A 20 -8.98 -9.22 -1.25
CA SER A 20 -9.71 -8.57 -0.16
C SER A 20 -10.99 -9.33 0.21
N ALA A 21 -11.81 -9.68 -0.78
CA ALA A 21 -13.04 -10.46 -0.58
C ALA A 21 -12.73 -11.83 0.04
N TYR A 22 -11.68 -12.51 -0.45
CA TYR A 22 -11.21 -13.76 0.12
C TYR A 22 -10.91 -13.64 1.62
N PHE A 23 -10.07 -12.67 2.04
CA PHE A 23 -9.75 -12.50 3.45
C PHE A 23 -10.93 -12.06 4.30
N LEU A 24 -11.88 -11.29 3.75
CA LEU A 24 -13.10 -10.93 4.44
C LEU A 24 -14.00 -12.16 4.68
N ILE A 25 -14.14 -13.02 3.68
CA ILE A 25 -14.90 -14.28 3.79
C ILE A 25 -14.24 -15.21 4.81
N GLU A 26 -12.92 -15.38 4.75
CA GLU A 26 -12.18 -16.19 5.71
C GLU A 26 -12.28 -15.63 7.14
N TRP A 27 -12.25 -14.30 7.29
CA TRP A 27 -12.48 -13.65 8.57
C TRP A 27 -13.88 -13.92 9.11
N TRP A 28 -14.91 -13.84 8.26
CA TRP A 28 -16.30 -14.11 8.64
C TRP A 28 -16.51 -15.56 9.08
N ARG A 29 -15.90 -16.51 8.36
CA ARG A 29 -15.98 -17.96 8.63
C ARG A 29 -15.15 -18.41 9.84
N ALA A 30 -14.07 -17.71 10.17
CA ALA A 30 -13.18 -18.11 11.24
C ALA A 30 -13.83 -17.93 12.63
N HIS A 31 -13.86 -19.00 13.44
CA HIS A 31 -14.47 -19.00 14.78
C HIS A 31 -13.92 -17.89 15.71
N ARG A 32 -12.61 -17.62 15.65
CA ARG A 32 -11.95 -16.58 16.47
C ARG A 32 -11.76 -15.23 15.76
N ARG A 33 -12.20 -15.09 14.50
CA ARG A 33 -12.18 -13.84 13.71
C ARG A 33 -10.89 -13.00 13.87
N PRO A 34 -9.71 -13.53 13.47
CA PRO A 34 -8.44 -12.85 13.71
C PRO A 34 -8.41 -11.47 13.05
N ARG A 35 -8.03 -10.42 13.79
CA ARG A 35 -8.21 -9.03 13.32
C ARG A 35 -7.31 -8.70 12.13
N PHE A 36 -6.12 -9.30 12.05
CA PHE A 36 -5.20 -9.10 10.93
C PHE A 36 -5.83 -9.41 9.55
N LEU A 37 -6.76 -10.37 9.46
CA LEU A 37 -7.44 -10.67 8.19
C LEU A 37 -8.32 -9.51 7.74
N LEU A 38 -9.06 -8.90 8.67
CA LEU A 38 -9.89 -7.74 8.38
C LEU A 38 -9.02 -6.54 7.99
N LEU A 39 -7.92 -6.32 8.74
CA LEU A 39 -6.97 -5.24 8.44
C LEU A 39 -6.37 -5.40 7.04
N TRP A 40 -5.94 -6.61 6.67
CA TRP A 40 -5.39 -6.90 5.36
C TRP A 40 -6.43 -6.82 4.24
N ALA A 41 -7.67 -7.28 4.48
CA ALA A 41 -8.75 -7.14 3.52
C ALA A 41 -9.01 -5.67 3.21
N VAL A 42 -9.23 -4.85 4.24
CA VAL A 42 -9.45 -3.41 4.09
C VAL A 42 -8.24 -2.73 3.46
N ALA A 43 -7.01 -3.08 3.88
CA ALA A 43 -5.79 -2.54 3.29
C ALA A 43 -5.71 -2.81 1.78
N LEU A 44 -5.91 -4.06 1.35
CA LEU A 44 -5.90 -4.42 -0.05
C LEU A 44 -7.00 -3.69 -0.82
N PHE A 45 -8.21 -3.61 -0.28
CA PHE A 45 -9.28 -2.85 -0.91
C PHE A 45 -8.91 -1.37 -1.12
N LEU A 46 -8.35 -0.73 -0.10
CA LEU A 46 -7.97 0.69 -0.15
C LEU A 46 -6.77 0.95 -1.08
N MET A 47 -5.78 0.04 -1.11
CA MET A 47 -4.51 0.28 -1.78
C MET A 47 -4.61 0.37 -3.31
N TYR A 48 -5.69 -0.09 -3.94
CA TYR A 48 -5.78 -0.21 -5.41
C TYR A 48 -6.67 0.82 -6.09
N TRP A 49 -7.29 1.72 -5.34
CA TRP A 49 -8.14 2.77 -5.90
C TRP A 49 -7.39 3.74 -6.83
N PHE A 50 -6.08 3.92 -6.65
CA PHE A 50 -5.27 4.77 -7.55
C PHE A 50 -5.19 4.20 -9.00
N GLN A 51 -5.59 2.95 -9.25
CA GLN A 51 -5.67 2.39 -10.61
C GLN A 51 -6.88 2.91 -11.39
N VAL A 52 -7.92 3.37 -10.71
CA VAL A 52 -9.19 3.76 -11.33
C VAL A 52 -9.01 4.88 -12.37
N PRO A 53 -8.27 5.99 -12.11
CA PRO A 53 -8.06 7.02 -13.11
C PRO A 53 -7.34 6.49 -14.34
N THR A 54 -6.30 5.67 -14.15
CA THR A 54 -5.56 5.04 -15.25
C THR A 54 -6.49 4.18 -16.12
N ILE A 55 -7.34 3.37 -15.49
CA ILE A 55 -8.34 2.53 -16.18
C ILE A 55 -9.34 3.41 -16.94
N LEU A 56 -9.81 4.50 -16.33
CA LEU A 56 -10.77 5.43 -16.94
C LEU A 56 -10.19 6.27 -18.07
N THR A 57 -8.87 6.53 -18.07
CA THR A 57 -8.17 7.19 -19.20
C THR A 57 -7.90 6.25 -20.38
N GLY A 58 -7.83 4.93 -20.14
CA GLY A 58 -7.61 3.91 -21.18
C GLY A 58 -8.62 3.91 -22.35
N PRO A 59 -9.93 4.10 -22.13
CA PRO A 59 -10.93 4.19 -23.21
C PRO A 59 -11.01 5.57 -23.91
N GLY A 60 -10.02 6.45 -23.74
CA GLY A 60 -9.97 7.73 -24.46
C GLY A 60 -10.87 8.83 -23.87
N LYS A 61 -11.37 8.67 -22.65
CA LYS A 61 -12.03 9.78 -21.94
C LYS A 61 -10.99 10.85 -21.60
N VAL A 62 -11.21 12.07 -22.09
CA VAL A 62 -10.44 13.24 -21.70
C VAL A 62 -10.83 13.60 -20.27
N ILE A 63 -10.00 13.22 -19.31
CA ILE A 63 -10.16 13.66 -17.90
C ILE A 63 -9.40 14.96 -17.74
N THR A 64 -10.05 15.98 -17.18
CA THR A 64 -9.40 17.27 -16.96
C THR A 64 -8.32 17.16 -15.87
N VAL A 65 -7.27 17.98 -15.99
CA VAL A 65 -6.16 18.04 -15.01
C VAL A 65 -6.68 18.26 -13.58
N THR A 66 -7.77 19.02 -13.45
CA THR A 66 -8.42 19.35 -12.17
C THR A 66 -9.05 18.13 -11.49
N ASP A 67 -9.79 17.31 -12.24
CA ASP A 67 -10.40 16.08 -11.71
C ASP A 67 -9.34 15.05 -11.30
N PHE A 68 -8.25 14.99 -12.07
CA PHE A 68 -7.11 14.14 -11.77
C PHE A 68 -6.39 14.57 -10.47
N ASN A 69 -6.20 15.86 -10.25
CA ASN A 69 -5.55 16.39 -9.05
C ASN A 69 -6.34 16.05 -7.77
N LEU A 70 -7.66 16.24 -7.77
CA LEU A 70 -8.50 15.93 -6.62
C LEU A 70 -8.46 14.43 -6.28
N PHE A 71 -8.56 13.58 -7.32
CA PHE A 71 -8.49 12.14 -7.13
C PHE A 71 -7.13 11.71 -6.57
N PHE A 72 -6.03 12.23 -7.12
CA PHE A 72 -4.69 11.94 -6.60
C PHE A 72 -4.53 12.42 -5.15
N ALA A 73 -5.01 13.62 -4.83
CA ALA A 73 -4.99 14.16 -3.48
C ALA A 73 -5.75 13.26 -2.47
N LEU A 74 -6.80 12.56 -2.90
CA LEU A 74 -7.52 11.55 -2.09
C LEU A 74 -6.81 10.20 -2.03
N THR A 75 -6.22 9.74 -3.13
CA THR A 75 -5.53 8.44 -3.16
C THR A 75 -4.31 8.41 -2.26
N LEU A 76 -3.64 9.54 -2.06
CA LEU A 76 -2.47 9.63 -1.19
C LEU A 76 -2.81 9.24 0.28
N PRO A 77 -3.73 9.91 0.99
CA PRO A 77 -4.10 9.53 2.35
C PRO A 77 -4.73 8.14 2.41
N ILE A 78 -5.50 7.72 1.41
CA ILE A 78 -6.08 6.36 1.36
C ILE A 78 -4.98 5.30 1.32
N THR A 79 -3.97 5.48 0.46
CA THR A 79 -2.82 4.57 0.36
C THR A 79 -2.00 4.57 1.65
N PHE A 80 -1.87 5.73 2.31
CA PHE A 80 -1.20 5.82 3.62
C PHE A 80 -1.91 4.96 4.66
N VAL A 81 -3.23 5.12 4.78
CA VAL A 81 -4.06 4.31 5.69
C VAL A 81 -3.93 2.83 5.35
N ALA A 82 -3.96 2.46 4.07
CA ALA A 82 -3.76 1.08 3.65
C ALA A 82 -2.43 0.50 4.18
N LEU A 83 -1.31 1.22 4.03
CA LEU A 83 -0.01 0.78 4.54
C LEU A 83 0.04 0.69 6.07
N VAL A 84 -0.64 1.59 6.77
CA VAL A 84 -0.79 1.52 8.24
C VAL A 84 -1.56 0.26 8.65
N LEU A 85 -2.64 -0.08 7.95
CA LEU A 85 -3.40 -1.31 8.19
C LEU A 85 -2.58 -2.57 7.88
N VAL A 86 -1.80 -2.56 6.79
CA VAL A 86 -0.82 -3.63 6.50
C VAL A 86 0.12 -3.80 7.69
N TYR A 87 0.75 -2.71 8.14
CA TYR A 87 1.70 -2.72 9.25
C TYR A 87 1.11 -3.28 10.54
N ILE A 88 -0.08 -2.81 10.94
CA ILE A 88 -0.75 -3.28 12.16
C ILE A 88 -1.14 -4.75 12.03
N GLY A 89 -1.66 -5.18 10.89
CA GLY A 89 -1.97 -6.59 10.63
C GLY A 89 -0.72 -7.47 10.63
N SER A 90 0.40 -6.97 10.10
CA SER A 90 1.70 -7.66 10.12
C SER A 90 2.27 -7.79 11.53
N LEU A 91 2.12 -6.78 12.39
CA LEU A 91 2.48 -6.90 13.82
C LEU A 91 1.71 -8.05 14.48
N GLU A 92 0.39 -8.12 14.25
CA GLU A 92 -0.47 -9.13 14.86
C GLU A 92 -0.15 -10.55 14.37
N VAL A 93 0.02 -10.77 13.06
CA VAL A 93 0.31 -12.12 12.53
C VAL A 93 1.67 -12.65 13.00
N VAL A 94 2.65 -11.75 13.15
CA VAL A 94 3.99 -12.07 13.65
C VAL A 94 4.01 -12.26 15.18
N GLY A 95 2.92 -11.89 15.88
CA GLY A 95 2.84 -11.93 17.34
C GLY A 95 3.62 -10.81 18.04
N SER A 96 3.99 -9.75 17.31
CA SER A 96 4.68 -8.59 17.83
C SER A 96 3.69 -7.52 18.31
N ARG A 97 4.05 -6.78 19.36
CA ARG A 97 3.24 -5.67 19.88
C ARG A 97 4.10 -4.43 20.08
N LEU A 98 3.52 -3.27 19.75
CA LEU A 98 4.14 -1.99 20.07
C LEU A 98 4.19 -1.79 21.59
N LYS A 99 5.38 -1.49 22.11
CA LYS A 99 5.56 -1.08 23.51
C LYS A 99 5.00 0.33 23.71
N GLY A 100 4.63 0.68 24.95
CA GLY A 100 3.94 1.94 25.29
C GLY A 100 4.53 3.19 24.62
N ARG A 101 5.84 3.45 24.80
CA ARG A 101 6.51 4.61 24.20
C ARG A 101 6.48 4.60 22.66
N THR A 102 6.79 3.46 22.03
CA THR A 102 6.76 3.32 20.57
C THR A 102 5.33 3.47 20.02
N ARG A 103 4.33 2.98 20.75
CA ARG A 103 2.91 3.14 20.40
C ARG A 103 2.51 4.61 20.43
N THR A 104 2.91 5.37 21.44
CA THR A 104 2.66 6.81 21.51
C THR A 104 3.30 7.55 20.34
N TRP A 105 4.59 7.29 20.06
CA TRP A 105 5.28 7.90 18.92
C TRP A 105 4.62 7.57 17.58
N PHE A 106 4.23 6.30 17.39
CA PHE A 106 3.51 5.88 16.18
C PHE A 106 2.17 6.60 16.03
N LEU A 107 1.42 6.74 17.13
CA LEU A 107 0.13 7.44 17.13
C LEU A 107 0.31 8.95 16.87
N CYS A 108 1.29 9.61 17.49
CA CYS A 108 1.61 11.01 17.20
C CYS A 108 2.00 11.22 15.74
N TRP A 109 2.86 10.35 15.20
CA TRP A 109 3.26 10.39 13.78
C TRP A 109 2.07 10.15 12.83
N PHE A 110 1.20 9.20 13.16
CA PHE A 110 -0.03 8.95 12.39
C PHE A 110 -0.98 10.16 12.43
N LEU A 111 -1.23 10.73 13.60
CA LEU A 111 -2.06 11.93 13.75
C LEU A 111 -1.47 13.12 12.99
N PHE A 112 -0.16 13.30 13.05
CA PHE A 112 0.53 14.33 12.27
C PHE A 112 0.33 14.12 10.76
N ALA A 113 0.42 12.88 10.28
CA ALA A 113 0.14 12.56 8.88
C ALA A 113 -1.32 12.87 8.49
N VAL A 114 -2.29 12.51 9.33
CA VAL A 114 -3.71 12.84 9.10
C VAL A 114 -3.92 14.35 9.01
N ILE A 115 -3.36 15.11 9.96
CA ILE A 115 -3.45 16.59 9.96
C ILE A 115 -2.79 17.16 8.70
N PHE A 116 -1.61 16.64 8.31
CA PHE A 116 -0.91 17.07 7.11
C PHE A 116 -1.73 16.85 5.84
N PHE A 117 -2.32 15.66 5.66
CA PHE A 117 -3.16 15.37 4.49
C PHE A 117 -4.46 16.18 4.53
N ALA A 118 -5.10 16.32 5.70
CA ALA A 118 -6.32 17.10 5.86
C ALA A 118 -6.09 18.59 5.56
N TYR A 119 -4.98 19.17 6.01
CA TYR A 119 -4.61 20.56 5.69
C TYR A 119 -4.49 20.77 4.17
N HIS A 120 -3.76 19.90 3.48
CA HIS A 120 -3.61 20.01 2.02
C HIS A 120 -4.90 19.72 1.26
N PHE A 121 -5.80 18.89 1.79
CA PHE A 121 -7.08 18.64 1.15
C PHE A 121 -8.09 19.78 1.36
N ILE A 122 -8.29 20.21 2.62
CA ILE A 122 -9.29 21.21 2.99
C ILE A 122 -8.84 22.62 2.59
N MET A 123 -7.61 23.02 2.95
CA MET A 123 -7.17 24.41 2.78
C MET A 123 -6.70 24.71 1.35
N ARG A 124 -6.19 23.70 0.62
CA ARG A 124 -5.78 23.86 -0.80
C ARG A 124 -6.80 23.32 -1.79
N LYS A 125 -8.01 22.96 -1.33
CA LYS A 125 -9.12 22.42 -2.16
C LYS A 125 -8.70 21.23 -3.04
N GLY A 126 -7.71 20.45 -2.60
CA GLY A 126 -7.18 19.31 -3.36
C GLY A 126 -6.37 19.67 -4.61
N VAL A 127 -5.99 20.93 -4.81
CA VAL A 127 -5.14 21.36 -5.93
C VAL A 127 -3.67 21.20 -5.56
N ILE A 128 -2.92 20.40 -6.33
CA ILE A 128 -1.49 20.19 -6.14
C ILE A 128 -0.71 21.32 -6.82
N GLU A 129 -0.63 22.47 -6.15
CA GLU A 129 0.11 23.65 -6.66
C GLU A 129 1.61 23.60 -6.30
N THR A 130 1.98 22.77 -5.32
CA THR A 130 3.35 22.65 -4.82
C THR A 130 3.77 21.19 -4.71
N HIS A 131 5.07 20.94 -4.75
CA HIS A 131 5.63 19.60 -4.54
C HIS A 131 5.50 19.10 -3.09
N THR A 132 5.09 19.96 -2.15
CA THR A 132 5.09 19.66 -0.72
C THR A 132 4.26 18.43 -0.38
N LEU A 133 3.00 18.37 -0.84
CA LEU A 133 2.10 17.24 -0.58
C LEU A 133 2.68 15.90 -1.05
N PRO A 134 3.03 15.72 -2.35
CA PRO A 134 3.54 14.46 -2.82
C PRO A 134 4.96 14.16 -2.31
N PHE A 135 5.82 15.16 -2.12
CA PHE A 135 7.18 14.96 -1.62
C PHE A 135 7.20 14.52 -0.15
N VAL A 136 6.59 15.32 0.74
CA VAL A 136 6.52 15.00 2.17
C VAL A 136 5.70 13.72 2.39
N GLY A 137 4.62 13.52 1.62
CA GLY A 137 3.86 12.28 1.60
C GLY A 137 4.72 11.04 1.41
N ASN A 138 5.62 11.07 0.42
CA ASN A 138 6.51 9.96 0.13
C ASN A 138 7.65 9.82 1.15
N VAL A 139 8.30 10.92 1.54
CA VAL A 139 9.49 10.89 2.39
C VAL A 139 9.15 10.68 3.87
N ALA A 140 8.17 11.41 4.40
CA ALA A 140 7.87 11.41 5.84
C ALA A 140 6.83 10.35 6.23
N PHE A 141 6.04 9.84 5.28
CA PHE A 141 4.93 8.92 5.57
C PHE A 141 5.08 7.54 4.89
N TYR A 142 5.17 7.48 3.56
CA TYR A 142 5.24 6.18 2.87
C TYR A 142 6.55 5.44 3.06
N LEU A 143 7.68 6.14 3.00
CA LEU A 143 8.98 5.50 3.18
C LEU A 143 9.12 4.93 4.60
N PRO A 144 8.83 5.68 5.69
CA PRO A 144 8.96 5.15 7.04
C PRO A 144 8.04 3.97 7.32
N ILE A 145 6.77 3.98 6.87
CA ILE A 145 5.87 2.84 7.10
C ILE A 145 6.33 1.58 6.36
N ARG A 146 6.84 1.72 5.12
CA ARG A 146 7.42 0.59 4.38
C ARG A 146 8.66 0.05 5.09
N MET A 147 9.53 0.93 5.58
CA MET A 147 10.72 0.54 6.36
C MET A 147 10.32 -0.20 7.64
N LEU A 148 9.26 0.24 8.33
CA LEU A 148 8.73 -0.42 9.52
C LEU A 148 8.17 -1.82 9.20
N ILE A 149 7.44 -1.99 8.10
CA ILE A 149 6.95 -3.29 7.62
C ILE A 149 8.14 -4.23 7.35
N LEU A 150 9.12 -3.77 6.57
CA LEU A 150 10.34 -4.53 6.28
C LEU A 150 11.08 -4.93 7.55
N PHE A 151 11.28 -3.98 8.46
CA PHE A 151 11.99 -4.21 9.70
C PHE A 151 11.34 -5.30 10.54
N ILE A 152 10.00 -5.33 10.65
CA ILE A 152 9.29 -6.38 11.39
C ILE A 152 9.57 -7.75 10.79
N PHE A 153 9.40 -7.90 9.48
CA PHE A 153 9.55 -9.21 8.84
C PHE A 153 10.99 -9.68 8.82
N VAL A 154 11.96 -8.79 8.57
CA VAL A 154 13.39 -9.12 8.65
C VAL A 154 13.74 -9.54 10.08
N ARG A 155 13.36 -8.74 11.08
CA ARG A 155 13.61 -9.07 12.49
C ARG A 155 12.96 -10.40 12.88
N TRP A 156 11.73 -10.64 12.43
CA TRP A 156 11.04 -11.89 12.71
C TRP A 156 11.77 -13.07 12.08
N LEU A 157 12.15 -12.99 10.80
CA LEU A 157 12.91 -14.02 10.09
C LEU A 157 14.29 -14.29 10.70
N SER A 158 14.97 -13.27 11.22
CA SER A 158 16.25 -13.43 11.93
C SER A 158 16.10 -13.91 13.38
N GLY A 159 14.90 -13.89 13.95
CA GLY A 159 14.66 -14.30 15.33
C GLY A 159 14.75 -15.83 15.54
N PRO A 160 14.83 -16.30 16.80
CA PRO A 160 14.94 -17.73 17.12
C PRO A 160 13.62 -18.50 16.95
N THR A 161 12.51 -17.83 16.62
CA THR A 161 11.20 -18.47 16.45
C THR A 161 11.23 -19.42 15.26
N PRO A 162 10.80 -20.70 15.42
CA PRO A 162 10.70 -21.62 14.31
C PRO A 162 9.66 -21.11 13.31
N LYS A 163 10.06 -20.98 12.04
CA LYS A 163 9.15 -20.61 10.96
C LYS A 163 8.95 -21.82 10.05
N GLY A 164 7.70 -22.24 9.88
CA GLY A 164 7.35 -23.17 8.81
C GLY A 164 7.60 -22.56 7.43
N ALA A 165 7.68 -23.39 6.38
CA ALA A 165 7.95 -22.94 5.01
C ALA A 165 7.01 -21.83 4.53
N TYR A 166 5.71 -21.93 4.85
CA TYR A 166 4.74 -20.88 4.52
C TYR A 166 5.02 -19.53 5.21
N GLY A 167 5.51 -19.57 6.46
CA GLY A 167 5.91 -18.37 7.17
C GLY A 167 7.11 -17.68 6.50
N VAL A 168 8.14 -18.46 6.16
CA VAL A 168 9.34 -17.95 5.48
C VAL A 168 9.01 -17.37 4.11
N LEU A 169 8.31 -18.12 3.27
CA LEU A 169 7.92 -17.67 1.93
C LEU A 169 6.96 -16.47 1.98
N GLY A 170 6.02 -16.48 2.93
CA GLY A 170 5.09 -15.38 3.13
C GLY A 170 5.80 -14.07 3.53
N ALA A 171 6.71 -14.15 4.50
CA ALA A 171 7.52 -12.99 4.89
C ALA A 171 8.47 -12.54 3.78
N ALA A 172 9.09 -13.47 3.04
CA ALA A 172 9.96 -13.13 1.91
C ALA A 172 9.18 -12.37 0.82
N ALA A 173 7.94 -12.77 0.54
CA ALA A 173 7.08 -12.08 -0.41
C ALA A 173 6.72 -10.66 0.07
N VAL A 174 6.36 -10.48 1.35
CA VAL A 174 6.09 -9.13 1.91
C VAL A 174 7.36 -8.27 1.93
N ILE A 175 8.53 -8.85 2.20
CA ILE A 175 9.82 -8.15 2.10
C ILE A 175 10.08 -7.72 0.66
N GLY A 176 9.89 -8.62 -0.31
CA GLY A 176 10.01 -8.32 -1.73
C GLY A 176 9.08 -7.17 -2.16
N GLU A 177 7.83 -7.18 -1.69
CA GLU A 177 6.90 -6.06 -1.91
C GLU A 177 7.45 -4.76 -1.31
N GLY A 178 7.94 -4.78 -0.08
CA GLY A 178 8.45 -3.60 0.59
C GLY A 178 9.66 -3.00 -0.14
N VAL A 179 10.58 -3.83 -0.63
CA VAL A 179 11.74 -3.41 -1.44
C VAL A 179 11.28 -2.77 -2.75
N ILE A 180 10.38 -3.42 -3.49
CA ILE A 180 9.77 -2.86 -4.71
C ILE A 180 9.03 -1.55 -4.40
N GLY A 181 8.37 -1.49 -3.25
CA GLY A 181 7.73 -0.30 -2.69
C GLY A 181 8.65 0.88 -2.53
N ILE A 182 9.84 0.64 -1.96
CA ILE A 182 10.87 1.67 -1.80
C ILE A 182 11.37 2.15 -3.17
N PHE A 183 11.64 1.23 -4.09
CA PHE A 183 12.03 1.60 -5.47
C PHE A 183 10.95 2.43 -6.16
N ARG A 184 9.66 2.07 -6.02
CA ARG A 184 8.55 2.86 -6.54
C ARG A 184 8.48 4.25 -5.90
N ASN A 185 8.69 4.38 -4.59
CA ASN A 185 8.75 5.68 -3.92
C ASN A 185 9.89 6.55 -4.50
N PHE A 186 11.06 5.97 -4.76
CA PHE A 186 12.16 6.71 -5.40
C PHE A 186 11.83 7.15 -6.83
N LEU A 187 11.17 6.29 -7.62
CA LEU A 187 10.68 6.67 -8.95
C LEU A 187 9.68 7.82 -8.86
N VAL A 188 8.73 7.75 -7.92
CA VAL A 188 7.75 8.80 -7.67
C VAL A 188 8.44 10.10 -7.28
N LEU A 189 9.39 10.08 -6.34
CA LEU A 189 10.16 11.25 -5.92
C LEU A 189 10.95 11.86 -7.06
N LYS A 190 11.63 11.05 -7.87
CA LYS A 190 12.32 11.51 -9.06
C LYS A 190 11.36 12.23 -10.01
N THR A 191 10.20 11.65 -10.28
CA THR A 191 9.20 12.25 -11.16
C THR A 191 8.62 13.54 -10.58
N ILE A 192 8.36 13.59 -9.27
CA ILE A 192 7.89 14.80 -8.57
C ILE A 192 8.89 15.94 -8.73
N LEU A 193 10.19 15.68 -8.66
CA LEU A 193 11.23 16.72 -8.73
C LEU A 193 11.50 17.21 -10.17
N VAL A 194 11.17 16.42 -11.18
CA VAL A 194 11.46 16.73 -12.60
C VAL A 194 10.29 17.44 -13.29
N TYR A 195 9.06 17.08 -12.96
CA TYR A 195 7.86 17.59 -13.63
C TYR A 195 7.15 18.64 -12.77
N PRO A 196 6.37 19.57 -13.35
CA PRO A 196 5.59 20.51 -12.56
C PRO A 196 4.63 19.83 -11.57
N PRO A 197 4.27 20.48 -10.45
CA PRO A 197 3.41 19.91 -9.39
C PRO A 197 2.06 19.35 -9.89
N GLN A 198 1.56 19.90 -10.99
CA GLN A 198 0.28 19.55 -11.60
C GLN A 198 0.38 18.43 -12.64
N PHE A 199 1.58 17.96 -13.00
CA PHE A 199 1.78 17.02 -14.11
C PHE A 199 2.66 15.80 -13.78
N TRP A 200 3.35 15.79 -12.63
CA TRP A 200 4.22 14.66 -12.26
C TRP A 200 3.49 13.31 -12.26
N TYR A 201 2.20 13.27 -11.92
CA TYR A 201 1.42 12.05 -11.92
C TYR A 201 1.13 11.55 -13.34
N VAL A 202 0.92 12.44 -14.32
CA VAL A 202 0.71 12.06 -15.74
C VAL A 202 1.97 11.38 -16.28
N ALA A 203 3.14 11.95 -15.95
CA ALA A 203 4.42 11.38 -16.30
C ALA A 203 4.68 10.03 -15.61
N LEU A 204 4.17 9.86 -14.39
CA LEU A 204 4.26 8.58 -13.68
C LEU A 204 3.34 7.53 -14.31
N THR A 205 2.10 7.89 -14.67
CA THR A 205 1.13 7.00 -15.31
C THR A 205 1.43 6.71 -16.78
N SER A 206 2.40 7.38 -17.41
CA SER A 206 2.91 6.98 -18.72
C SER A 206 4.07 5.99 -18.64
N SER A 207 4.61 5.75 -17.44
CA SER A 207 5.74 4.85 -17.22
C SER A 207 5.31 3.38 -17.15
N LYS A 208 5.70 2.59 -18.16
CA LYS A 208 5.52 1.12 -18.16
C LYS A 208 6.21 0.45 -16.97
N ALA A 209 7.38 0.95 -16.57
CA ALA A 209 8.14 0.43 -15.44
C ALA A 209 7.38 0.60 -14.12
N PHE A 210 6.68 1.73 -13.94
CA PHE A 210 5.88 1.97 -12.74
C PHE A 210 4.75 0.95 -12.62
N PHE A 211 3.99 0.70 -13.70
CA PHE A 211 2.92 -0.31 -13.68
C PHE A 211 3.44 -1.72 -13.43
N LEU A 212 4.55 -2.11 -14.05
CA LEU A 212 5.13 -3.44 -13.85
C LEU A 212 5.53 -3.67 -12.39
N LEU A 213 6.25 -2.71 -11.80
CA LEU A 213 6.61 -2.76 -10.38
C LEU A 213 5.39 -2.77 -9.48
N GLN A 214 4.34 -2.06 -9.88
CA GLN A 214 3.11 -2.01 -9.12
C GLN A 214 2.36 -3.32 -9.14
N THR A 215 2.12 -3.92 -10.31
CA THR A 215 1.48 -5.22 -10.43
C THR A 215 2.27 -6.30 -9.70
N LEU A 216 3.60 -6.31 -9.82
CA LEU A 216 4.46 -7.25 -9.09
C LEU A 216 4.33 -7.10 -7.57
N SER A 217 4.30 -5.85 -7.07
CA SER A 217 4.07 -5.57 -5.65
C SER A 217 2.74 -6.15 -5.15
N ILE A 218 1.67 -6.10 -5.95
CA ILE A 218 0.35 -6.61 -5.58
C ILE A 218 0.36 -8.13 -5.48
N ILE A 219 0.95 -8.79 -6.48
CA ILE A 219 1.11 -10.24 -6.50
C ILE A 219 1.88 -10.69 -5.27
N LEU A 220 3.00 -10.03 -4.94
CA LEU A 220 3.80 -10.35 -3.76
C LEU A 220 3.05 -10.10 -2.46
N LEU A 221 2.28 -9.02 -2.34
CA LEU A 221 1.51 -8.74 -1.13
C LEU A 221 0.40 -9.77 -0.92
N ALA A 222 -0.36 -10.08 -1.98
CA ALA A 222 -1.43 -11.07 -1.96
C ALA A 222 -0.90 -12.47 -1.60
N LEU A 223 0.19 -12.89 -2.27
CA LEU A 223 0.86 -14.16 -2.00
C LEU A 223 1.41 -14.19 -0.56
N GLY A 224 2.06 -13.10 -0.13
CA GLY A 224 2.64 -12.97 1.20
C GLY A 224 1.60 -13.12 2.30
N PHE A 225 0.50 -12.39 2.20
CA PHE A 225 -0.61 -12.48 3.16
C PHE A 225 -1.27 -13.86 3.15
N TYR A 226 -1.48 -14.46 1.97
CA TYR A 226 -2.05 -15.79 1.86
C TYR A 226 -1.20 -16.84 2.58
N LEU A 227 0.12 -16.84 2.34
CA LEU A 227 1.04 -17.78 2.96
C LEU A 227 1.18 -17.56 4.46
N LEU A 228 1.24 -16.31 4.92
CA LEU A 228 1.24 -15.98 6.35
C LEU A 228 -0.07 -16.41 7.04
N TYR A 229 -1.21 -16.27 6.35
CA TYR A 229 -2.48 -16.77 6.85
C TYR A 229 -2.48 -18.31 6.95
N ARG A 230 -1.98 -19.03 5.93
CA ARG A 230 -1.85 -20.49 5.96
C ARG A 230 -0.94 -20.98 7.09
N MET A 231 0.18 -20.28 7.33
CA MET A 231 1.04 -20.55 8.48
C MET A 231 0.25 -20.42 9.79
N HIS A 232 -0.49 -19.32 9.94
CA HIS A 232 -1.28 -19.06 11.15
C HIS A 232 -2.39 -20.09 11.38
N GLN A 233 -3.03 -20.59 10.32
CA GLN A 233 -3.98 -21.70 10.42
C GLN A 233 -3.30 -22.98 10.95
N ARG A 234 -2.13 -23.34 10.40
CA ARG A 234 -1.40 -24.55 10.82
C ARG A 234 -0.90 -24.52 12.26
N LEU A 235 -0.62 -23.33 12.80
CA LEU A 235 -0.23 -23.18 14.21
C LEU A 235 -1.41 -23.32 15.18
N ARG A 236 -2.66 -23.34 14.66
CA ARG A 236 -3.89 -23.44 15.44
C ARG A 236 -4.62 -24.79 15.30
N SER A 237 -4.26 -25.59 14.31
CA SER A 237 -4.70 -26.99 14.13
C SER A 237 -3.84 -27.93 14.96
#